data_AF-A0AAV6C8S9-F1
#
_entry.id   AF-A0AAV6C8S9-F1
#
_cell.length_a   1.000
_cell.length_b   1.000
_cell.length_c   1.000
_cell.angle_alpha   90.00
_cell.angle_beta   90.00
_cell.angle_gamma   90.00
#
_symmetry.space_group_name_H-M   'P 1'
#
loop_
_entity.id
_entity.type
_entity.pdbx_description
1 polymer ?
#
loop_
_entity_poly.entity_id
_entity_poly.type
_entity_poly.pdbx_seq_one_letter_code
_entity_poly.pdbx_strand_id
1 'polypeptide(L)'
;MPEGQKPNGVIRFGVFEFDRASGDLRKDGKARPRLQGQPLDVLLQLLERPGEIITREELRQRLWPADTFVDFDHSLNTAVNKLREALEDSASNPRFIQTLPRRGYRFIAPVAQADPHEFPAGASGAAAGESAAGAPRASLLSDAQELPGVARGTARLLFSLIQFLYLGIYIAALARLRLIDAFLTDRTSYAALLLAVLIATATVGVAVRLYLLAAAIFGYRGLARQFLRLFPAIFPLDEAWALSPFLLLDRIGIGLVMAMTAALLFLPFSERSILLMGERGAQSTSRF
;
A
#
# COMPACT_ATOMS: atom_id res chain seq x y z
N MET A 1 -25.67 46.04 16.04
CA MET A 1 -26.64 44.92 15.90
C MET A 1 -27.90 45.46 15.26
N PRO A 2 -28.72 44.65 14.56
CA PRO A 2 -28.53 43.25 14.11
C PRO A 2 -28.90 43.07 12.60
N GLU A 3 -28.47 42.01 11.92
CA GLU A 3 -29.25 40.86 11.38
C GLU A 3 -28.26 40.20 10.37
N GLY A 4 -28.10 38.90 10.12
CA GLY A 4 -28.88 37.70 10.33
C GLY A 4 -28.31 36.66 9.35
N GLN A 5 -27.53 35.69 9.81
CA GLN A 5 -27.21 34.51 9.00
C GLN A 5 -27.07 33.29 9.92
N LYS A 6 -28.18 32.56 10.06
CA LYS A 6 -28.21 31.24 10.70
C LYS A 6 -27.28 30.30 9.92
N PRO A 7 -26.33 29.57 10.54
CA PRO A 7 -25.80 28.38 9.90
C PRO A 7 -26.71 27.21 10.29
N ASN A 8 -27.88 27.15 9.64
CA ASN A 8 -28.81 26.04 9.77
C ASN A 8 -28.25 24.86 8.95
N GLY A 9 -27.37 24.05 9.52
CA GLY A 9 -26.75 22.93 8.80
C GLY A 9 -25.56 22.23 9.48
N VAL A 10 -25.22 22.59 10.72
CA VAL A 10 -24.14 21.90 11.46
C VAL A 10 -24.69 20.62 12.07
N ILE A 11 -24.15 19.47 11.64
CA ILE A 11 -24.46 18.15 12.17
C ILE A 11 -23.41 17.80 13.22
N ARG A 12 -23.84 17.41 14.42
CA ARG A 12 -22.94 16.91 15.46
C ARG A 12 -23.06 15.41 15.63
N PHE A 13 -21.93 14.71 15.66
CA PHE A 13 -21.88 13.28 15.95
C PHE A 13 -20.64 12.94 16.76
N GLY A 14 -20.84 12.45 17.98
CA GLY A 14 -19.75 12.23 18.93
C GLY A 14 -18.93 13.51 19.20
N VAL A 15 -17.63 13.47 18.91
CA VAL A 15 -16.68 14.59 19.07
C VAL A 15 -16.53 15.46 17.82
N PHE A 16 -17.33 15.19 16.79
CA PHE A 16 -17.24 15.86 15.50
C PHE A 16 -18.40 16.82 15.25
N GLU A 17 -18.08 17.97 14.67
CA GLU A 17 -19.02 18.94 14.13
C GLU A 17 -18.78 19.04 12.62
N PHE A 18 -19.81 18.84 11.82
CA PHE A 18 -19.74 18.88 10.38
C PHE A 18 -20.67 19.96 9.84
N ASP A 19 -20.12 20.94 9.14
CA ASP A 19 -20.91 21.99 8.48
C ASP A 19 -21.29 21.53 7.07
N ARG A 20 -22.59 21.30 6.84
CA ARG A 20 -23.13 20.91 5.52
C ARG A 20 -22.88 21.95 4.43
N ALA A 21 -22.80 23.23 4.78
CA ALA A 21 -22.68 24.32 3.80
C ALA A 21 -21.22 24.54 3.36
N SER A 22 -20.26 24.44 4.28
CA SER A 22 -18.84 24.61 3.93
C SER A 22 -18.11 23.31 3.61
N GLY A 23 -18.66 22.16 4.03
CA GLY A 23 -18.02 20.85 3.96
C GLY A 23 -16.89 20.69 4.98
N ASP A 24 -16.83 21.57 5.98
CA ASP A 24 -15.78 21.56 6.99
C ASP A 24 -16.12 20.59 8.11
N LEU A 25 -15.17 19.72 8.42
CA LEU A 25 -15.21 18.82 9.56
C LEU A 25 -14.35 19.40 10.67
N ARG A 26 -14.90 19.51 11.87
CA ARG A 26 -14.20 19.94 13.08
C ARG A 26 -14.27 18.83 14.12
N LYS A 27 -13.19 18.65 14.86
CA LYS A 27 -13.12 17.73 16.00
C LYS A 27 -12.73 18.53 17.23
N ASP A 28 -13.54 18.54 18.27
CA ASP A 28 -13.29 19.32 19.50
C ASP A 28 -12.89 20.79 19.20
N GLY A 29 -13.56 21.42 18.22
CA GLY A 29 -13.29 22.79 17.79
C GLY A 29 -12.09 22.98 16.85
N LYS A 30 -11.24 21.97 16.65
CA LYS A 30 -10.09 22.01 15.72
C LYS A 30 -10.51 21.58 14.30
N ALA A 31 -10.06 22.34 13.29
CA ALA A 31 -10.30 22.00 11.89
C ALA A 31 -9.60 20.68 11.52
N ARG A 32 -10.32 19.78 10.87
CA ARG A 32 -9.80 18.51 10.31
C ARG A 32 -9.49 18.69 8.82
N PRO A 33 -8.78 17.75 8.19
CA PRO A 33 -8.60 17.75 6.74
C PRO A 33 -9.95 17.87 6.04
N ARG A 34 -10.07 18.86 5.15
CA ARG A 34 -11.31 19.14 4.43
C ARG A 34 -11.65 17.95 3.55
N LEU A 35 -12.82 17.36 3.77
CA LEU A 35 -13.35 16.32 2.90
C LEU A 35 -13.79 16.99 1.59
N GLN A 36 -13.22 16.55 0.46
CA GLN A 36 -13.55 17.08 -0.87
C GLN A 36 -13.92 15.95 -1.83
N GLY A 37 -14.96 16.16 -2.64
CA GLY A 37 -15.45 15.19 -3.62
C GLY A 37 -16.12 13.98 -2.98
N GLN A 38 -15.88 12.79 -3.53
CA GLN A 38 -16.59 11.55 -3.18
C GLN A 38 -16.64 11.20 -1.67
N PRO A 39 -15.58 11.39 -0.85
CA PRO A 39 -15.66 11.14 0.59
C PRO A 39 -16.66 12.04 1.33
N LEU A 40 -16.82 13.30 0.88
CA LEU A 40 -17.79 14.24 1.44
C LEU A 40 -19.21 13.80 1.11
N ASP A 41 -19.44 13.43 -0.15
CA ASP A 41 -20.74 12.96 -0.63
C ASP A 41 -21.17 11.68 0.11
N VAL A 42 -20.25 10.73 0.30
CA VAL A 42 -20.51 9.53 1.10
C VAL A 42 -20.88 9.88 2.54
N LEU A 43 -20.19 10.84 3.17
CA LEU A 43 -20.50 11.27 4.53
C LEU A 43 -21.88 11.91 4.62
N LEU A 44 -22.20 12.81 3.70
CA LEU A 44 -23.52 13.46 3.63
C LEU A 44 -24.64 12.42 3.54
N GLN A 45 -24.47 11.42 2.68
CA GLN A 45 -25.42 10.32 2.52
C GLN A 45 -25.61 9.51 3.81
N LEU A 46 -24.50 9.16 4.47
CA LEU A 46 -24.52 8.45 5.74
C LEU A 46 -25.14 9.27 6.89
N LEU A 47 -25.01 10.60 6.85
CA LEU A 47 -25.58 11.51 7.84
C LEU A 47 -27.02 11.94 7.53
N GLU A 48 -27.51 11.76 6.29
CA GLU A 48 -28.93 11.94 5.93
C GLU A 48 -29.81 10.86 6.56
N ARG A 49 -29.31 9.62 6.65
CA ARG A 49 -30.04 8.46 7.20
C ARG A 49 -29.21 7.74 8.26
N PRO A 50 -28.95 8.37 9.43
CA PRO A 50 -28.14 7.75 10.48
C PRO A 50 -28.81 6.48 11.00
N GLY A 51 -28.03 5.42 11.20
CA GLY A 51 -28.53 4.12 11.65
C GLY A 51 -29.09 3.21 10.54
N GLU A 52 -29.35 3.73 9.35
CA GLU A 52 -29.79 2.94 8.20
C GLU A 52 -28.61 2.36 7.41
N ILE A 53 -28.87 1.24 6.72
CA ILE A 53 -27.88 0.61 5.85
C ILE A 53 -28.04 1.23 4.47
N ILE A 54 -27.04 1.98 4.03
CA ILE A 54 -26.98 2.45 2.65
C ILE A 54 -26.25 1.40 1.83
N THR A 55 -26.93 0.88 0.82
CA THR A 55 -26.39 -0.20 -0.01
C THR A 55 -25.29 0.29 -0.94
N ARG A 56 -24.41 -0.62 -1.36
CA ARG A 56 -23.38 -0.28 -2.35
C ARG A 56 -23.97 0.21 -3.67
N GLU A 57 -25.11 -0.34 -4.06
CA GLU A 57 -25.82 0.03 -5.28
C GLU A 57 -26.40 1.45 -5.19
N GLU A 58 -26.98 1.83 -4.05
CA GLU A 58 -27.46 3.19 -3.81
C GLU A 58 -26.31 4.22 -3.80
N LEU A 59 -25.19 3.88 -3.16
CA LEU A 59 -24.00 4.74 -3.19
C LEU A 59 -23.43 4.85 -4.60
N ARG A 60 -23.46 3.76 -5.39
CA ARG A 60 -23.01 3.76 -6.78
C ARG A 60 -23.83 4.73 -7.62
N GLN A 61 -25.16 4.62 -7.57
CA GLN A 61 -26.07 5.45 -8.37
C GLN A 61 -25.97 6.94 -8.02
N ARG A 62 -25.73 7.29 -6.75
CA ARG A 62 -25.63 8.69 -6.31
C ARG A 62 -24.25 9.31 -6.56
N LEU A 63 -23.17 8.56 -6.41
CA LEU A 63 -21.80 9.07 -6.57
C LEU A 63 -21.33 9.07 -8.03
N TRP A 64 -21.87 8.18 -8.86
CA TRP A 64 -21.52 8.06 -10.27
C TRP A 64 -22.79 7.97 -11.13
N PRO A 65 -23.17 9.05 -11.83
CA PRO A 65 -24.21 8.96 -12.86
C PRO A 65 -23.77 8.01 -13.99
N ALA A 66 -24.75 7.45 -14.69
CA ALA A 66 -24.70 6.21 -15.49
C ALA A 66 -23.63 6.09 -16.60
N ASP A 67 -22.76 7.07 -16.80
CA ASP A 67 -21.72 7.12 -17.84
C ASP A 67 -20.28 7.11 -17.28
N THR A 68 -20.07 6.84 -15.98
CA THR A 68 -18.70 6.80 -15.42
C THR A 68 -18.12 5.37 -15.44
N PHE A 69 -17.13 5.11 -16.30
CA PHE A 69 -16.37 3.85 -16.31
C PHE A 69 -15.22 3.91 -15.28
N VAL A 70 -15.53 3.58 -14.02
CA VAL A 70 -14.53 3.38 -12.96
C VAL A 70 -14.82 2.09 -12.20
N ASP A 71 -13.79 1.51 -11.58
CA ASP A 71 -13.99 0.40 -10.64
C ASP A 71 -14.71 0.94 -9.39
N PHE A 72 -16.03 0.82 -9.40
CA PHE A 72 -16.94 1.35 -8.37
C PHE A 72 -16.64 0.80 -6.98
N ASP A 73 -16.30 -0.49 -6.88
CA ASP A 73 -15.99 -1.11 -5.59
C ASP A 73 -14.66 -0.55 -5.05
N HIS A 74 -13.67 -0.36 -5.92
CA HIS A 74 -12.40 0.23 -5.53
C HIS A 74 -12.55 1.70 -5.13
N SER A 75 -13.22 2.52 -5.94
CA SER A 75 -13.40 3.95 -5.67
C SER A 75 -14.24 4.20 -4.40
N LEU A 76 -15.28 3.39 -4.16
CA LEU A 76 -16.09 3.47 -2.94
C LEU A 76 -15.27 3.12 -1.69
N ASN A 77 -14.44 2.07 -1.76
CA ASN A 77 -13.55 1.71 -0.65
C ASN A 77 -12.53 2.83 -0.36
N THR A 78 -11.95 3.44 -1.39
CA THR A 78 -11.03 4.56 -1.26
C THR A 78 -11.72 5.78 -0.63
N ALA A 79 -12.95 6.09 -1.04
CA ALA A 79 -13.74 7.17 -0.47
C ALA A 79 -14.04 6.94 1.02
N VAL A 80 -14.46 5.72 1.38
CA VAL A 80 -14.72 5.35 2.78
C VAL A 80 -13.44 5.36 3.62
N ASN A 81 -12.29 4.95 3.07
CA ASN A 81 -11.02 4.98 3.80
C ASN A 81 -10.56 6.41 4.08
N LYS A 82 -10.65 7.32 3.11
CA LYS A 82 -10.39 8.76 3.33
C LYS A 82 -11.34 9.35 4.37
N LEU A 83 -12.60 8.93 4.33
CA LEU A 83 -13.58 9.35 5.32
C LEU A 83 -13.22 8.85 6.73
N ARG A 84 -12.78 7.59 6.85
CA ARG A 84 -12.27 7.02 8.11
C ARG A 84 -11.05 7.76 8.63
N GLU A 85 -10.12 8.15 7.76
CA GLU A 85 -8.95 8.93 8.15
C GLU A 85 -9.34 10.31 8.71
N ALA A 86 -10.28 11.00 8.04
CA ALA A 86 -10.79 12.28 8.53
C ALA A 86 -11.50 12.15 9.89
N LEU A 87 -12.25 11.05 10.07
CA LEU A 87 -13.00 10.71 11.29
C LEU A 87 -12.16 9.98 12.37
N GLU A 88 -10.89 9.68 12.10
CA GLU A 88 -10.03 8.82 12.94
C GLU A 88 -10.69 7.49 13.32
N ASP A 89 -11.46 6.93 12.39
CA ASP A 89 -12.22 5.70 12.58
C ASP A 89 -11.47 4.50 12.03
N SER A 90 -11.64 3.33 12.64
CA SER A 90 -10.98 2.09 12.23
C SER A 90 -12.00 1.07 11.72
N ALA A 91 -11.72 0.45 10.58
CA ALA A 91 -12.55 -0.65 10.08
C ALA A 91 -12.58 -1.86 11.04
N SER A 92 -11.56 -2.02 11.87
CA SER A 92 -11.45 -3.11 12.85
C SER A 92 -12.20 -2.82 14.16
N ASN A 93 -12.46 -1.55 14.46
CA ASN A 93 -13.23 -1.11 15.63
C ASN A 93 -14.07 0.11 15.26
N PRO A 94 -15.16 -0.08 14.48
CA PRO A 94 -15.92 1.04 13.91
C PRO A 94 -16.62 1.81 15.02
N ARG A 95 -16.31 3.10 15.13
CA ARG A 95 -16.95 4.05 16.05
C ARG A 95 -17.98 4.92 15.34
N PHE A 96 -17.79 5.16 14.04
CA PHE A 96 -18.65 6.04 13.25
C PHE A 96 -19.25 5.33 12.04
N ILE A 97 -18.42 4.60 11.28
CA ILE A 97 -18.83 3.94 10.03
C ILE A 97 -18.63 2.43 10.13
N GLN A 98 -19.75 1.72 10.26
CA GLN A 98 -19.76 0.26 10.23
C GLN A 98 -19.89 -0.25 8.80
N THR A 99 -18.95 -1.12 8.41
CA THR A 99 -19.07 -1.88 7.15
C THR A 99 -19.85 -3.16 7.39
N LEU A 100 -20.95 -3.33 6.66
CA LEU A 100 -21.71 -4.57 6.62
C LEU A 100 -21.32 -5.35 5.36
N PRO A 101 -20.62 -6.48 5.49
CA PRO A 101 -20.16 -7.27 4.35
C PRO A 101 -21.31 -7.58 3.38
N ARG A 102 -21.10 -7.34 2.09
CA ARG A 102 -22.06 -7.61 1.00
C ARG A 102 -23.39 -6.85 1.05
N ARG A 103 -23.59 -5.94 2.00
CA ARG A 103 -24.81 -5.12 2.10
C ARG A 103 -24.51 -3.64 1.86
N GLY A 104 -23.52 -3.08 2.56
CA GLY A 104 -23.21 -1.66 2.42
C GLY A 104 -22.57 -1.06 3.67
N TYR A 105 -22.86 0.22 3.92
CA TYR A 105 -22.29 0.99 5.01
C TYR A 105 -23.40 1.55 5.89
N ARG A 106 -23.13 1.64 7.19
CA ARG A 106 -24.06 2.19 8.18
C ARG A 106 -23.33 3.18 9.06
N PHE A 107 -23.94 4.34 9.26
CA PHE A 107 -23.50 5.29 10.27
C PHE A 107 -24.05 4.89 11.63
N ILE A 108 -23.18 4.62 12.59
CA ILE A 108 -23.54 4.05 13.90
C ILE A 108 -23.37 5.03 15.07
N ALA A 109 -22.73 6.18 14.84
CA ALA A 109 -22.62 7.18 15.88
C ALA A 109 -23.94 7.95 16.06
N PRO A 110 -24.32 8.30 17.30
CA PRO A 110 -25.50 9.11 17.55
C PRO A 110 -25.30 10.49 16.91
N VAL A 111 -26.20 10.83 15.98
CA VAL A 111 -26.24 12.12 15.30
C VAL A 111 -27.20 13.02 16.07
N ALA A 112 -26.66 14.01 16.76
CA ALA A 112 -27.44 15.13 17.27
C ALA A 112 -27.59 16.14 16.14
N GLN A 113 -28.73 16.08 15.45
CA GLN A 113 -29.14 17.23 14.65
C GLN A 113 -29.49 18.32 15.66
N ALA A 114 -28.83 19.48 15.57
CA ALA A 114 -29.20 20.62 16.38
C ALA A 114 -30.53 21.16 15.85
N ASP A 115 -31.64 20.51 16.22
CA ASP A 115 -32.91 21.20 16.32
C ASP A 115 -32.82 22.14 17.55
N PRO A 116 -33.38 23.37 17.50
CA PRO A 116 -32.97 24.46 18.40
C PRO A 116 -33.40 24.35 19.87
N HIS A 117 -33.91 23.22 20.33
CA HIS A 117 -34.44 23.08 21.68
C HIS A 117 -34.08 21.72 22.27
N GLU A 118 -32.99 21.66 23.05
CA GLU A 118 -32.98 21.16 24.43
C GLU A 118 -31.54 20.92 24.91
N PHE A 119 -31.08 21.80 25.79
CA PHE A 119 -30.05 21.48 26.78
C PHE A 119 -30.72 20.77 27.96
N PRO A 120 -30.07 19.77 28.57
CA PRO A 120 -29.23 20.05 29.76
C PRO A 120 -27.88 19.29 29.71
N ALA A 121 -26.75 19.96 29.97
CA ALA A 121 -26.17 20.26 31.28
C ALA A 121 -25.64 19.00 32.02
N GLY A 122 -24.31 18.88 32.13
CA GLY A 122 -23.69 18.00 33.13
C GLY A 122 -22.23 17.60 32.90
N ALA A 123 -21.32 18.32 33.56
CA ALA A 123 -19.99 17.91 34.10
C ALA A 123 -18.90 17.40 33.12
N SER A 124 -17.77 18.09 32.91
CA SER A 124 -16.67 18.49 33.83
C SER A 124 -15.62 17.38 34.10
N GLY A 125 -14.34 17.73 33.89
CA GLY A 125 -13.12 17.00 34.28
C GLY A 125 -12.19 16.74 33.08
N ALA A 126 -11.33 17.66 32.64
CA ALA A 126 -10.12 18.23 33.25
C ALA A 126 -8.91 17.25 33.37
N ALA A 127 -7.73 17.80 33.01
CA ALA A 127 -6.35 17.30 33.11
C ALA A 127 -5.86 16.34 32.00
N ALA A 128 -5.03 16.78 31.04
CA ALA A 128 -3.62 17.21 31.09
C ALA A 128 -2.64 16.03 30.84
N GLY A 129 -1.79 16.19 29.83
CA GLY A 129 -0.78 15.21 29.42
C GLY A 129 -0.10 15.62 28.11
N GLU A 130 0.90 16.48 28.24
CA GLU A 130 1.80 17.00 27.21
C GLU A 130 2.73 15.94 26.60
N SER A 131 3.35 16.34 25.47
CA SER A 131 4.62 15.85 24.92
C SER A 131 4.54 14.68 23.92
N ALA A 132 5.14 14.70 22.73
CA ALA A 132 5.83 15.70 21.91
C ALA A 132 6.14 15.01 20.56
N ALA A 133 6.28 15.83 19.51
CA ALA A 133 7.12 15.61 18.33
C ALA A 133 6.92 14.33 17.49
N GLY A 134 6.20 14.50 16.37
CA GLY A 134 6.26 13.59 15.23
C GLY A 134 5.73 14.28 13.98
N ALA A 135 6.53 15.15 13.36
CA ALA A 135 6.22 15.68 12.04
C ALA A 135 6.00 14.50 11.06
N PRO A 136 4.93 14.48 10.25
CA PRO A 136 4.72 13.40 9.29
C PRO A 136 5.77 13.56 8.19
N ARG A 137 6.72 12.62 8.14
CA ARG A 137 7.57 12.44 6.95
C ARG A 137 6.63 12.19 5.78
N ALA A 138 6.67 13.07 4.78
CA ALA A 138 6.01 12.86 3.50
C ALA A 138 6.47 11.51 2.94
N SER A 139 5.58 10.51 3.03
CA SER A 139 5.74 9.20 2.42
C SER A 139 5.58 9.37 0.91
N LEU A 140 6.69 9.68 0.24
CA LEU A 140 6.77 9.85 -1.23
C LEU A 140 6.84 8.50 -1.99
N LEU A 141 6.62 7.39 -1.29
CA LEU A 141 6.47 6.06 -1.88
C LEU A 141 5.10 5.57 -1.46
N SER A 142 4.21 5.36 -2.43
CA SER A 142 2.87 4.79 -2.24
C SER A 142 2.87 3.81 -1.08
N ASP A 143 2.13 4.15 -0.02
CA ASP A 143 2.13 3.37 1.21
C ASP A 143 1.89 1.91 0.85
N ALA A 144 2.68 1.01 1.43
CA ALA A 144 2.59 -0.43 1.23
C ALA A 144 1.23 -1.02 1.67
N GLN A 145 0.24 -0.17 1.94
CA GLN A 145 -1.13 -0.38 2.35
C GLN A 145 -2.13 -0.32 1.18
N GLU A 146 -1.77 0.22 0.01
CA GLU A 146 -2.68 0.33 -1.16
C GLU A 146 -2.65 -0.87 -2.14
N LEU A 147 -1.73 -1.83 -1.95
CA LEU A 147 -1.61 -2.94 -2.90
C LEU A 147 -2.77 -3.97 -2.76
N PRO A 148 -3.43 -4.38 -3.87
CA PRO A 148 -4.52 -5.36 -3.85
C PRO A 148 -4.05 -6.71 -3.31
N GLY A 149 -4.91 -7.40 -2.55
CA GLY A 149 -4.60 -8.71 -1.98
C GLY A 149 -4.54 -9.78 -3.06
N VAL A 150 -3.36 -10.34 -3.30
CA VAL A 150 -3.17 -11.45 -4.25
C VAL A 150 -3.26 -12.78 -3.50
N ALA A 151 -3.85 -13.80 -4.13
CA ALA A 151 -3.90 -15.15 -3.56
C ALA A 151 -2.48 -15.64 -3.21
N ARG A 152 -2.30 -16.22 -2.02
CA ARG A 152 -1.00 -16.73 -1.54
C ARG A 152 -0.29 -17.62 -2.56
N GLY A 153 -1.04 -18.46 -3.26
CA GLY A 153 -0.51 -19.33 -4.31
C GLY A 153 0.09 -18.55 -5.48
N THR A 154 -0.65 -17.55 -5.99
CA THR A 154 -0.20 -16.69 -7.10
C THR A 154 1.02 -15.86 -6.72
N ALA A 155 1.03 -15.27 -5.52
CA ALA A 155 2.18 -14.50 -5.04
C ALA A 155 3.44 -15.38 -4.93
N ARG A 156 3.29 -16.62 -4.45
CA ARG A 156 4.39 -17.60 -4.40
C ARG A 156 4.85 -18.03 -5.77
N LEU A 157 3.91 -18.32 -6.69
CA LEU A 157 4.24 -18.71 -8.06
C LEU A 157 5.07 -17.61 -8.75
N LEU A 158 4.60 -16.37 -8.67
CA LEU A 158 5.27 -15.23 -9.28
C LEU A 158 6.64 -14.99 -8.64
N PHE A 159 6.74 -15.05 -7.31
CA PHE A 159 8.00 -14.94 -6.60
C PHE A 159 9.01 -16.04 -6.98
N SER A 160 8.55 -17.30 -7.09
CA SER A 160 9.39 -18.42 -7.53
C SER A 160 9.86 -18.25 -8.99
N LEU A 161 8.99 -17.77 -9.88
CA LEU A 161 9.35 -17.48 -11.27
C LEU A 161 10.45 -16.43 -11.35
N ILE A 162 10.38 -15.40 -10.51
CA ILE A 162 11.44 -14.39 -10.39
C ILE A 162 12.75 -15.02 -9.86
N GLN A 163 12.69 -15.91 -8.86
CA GLN A 163 13.91 -16.60 -8.38
C GLN A 163 14.57 -17.43 -9.49
N PHE A 164 13.77 -18.14 -10.30
CA PHE A 164 14.28 -18.89 -11.45
C PHE A 164 14.91 -17.98 -12.50
N LEU A 165 14.30 -16.82 -12.78
CA LEU A 165 14.88 -15.81 -13.68
C LEU A 165 16.27 -15.36 -13.18
N TYR A 166 16.38 -14.99 -11.90
CA TYR A 166 17.67 -14.62 -11.31
C TYR A 166 18.69 -15.75 -11.38
N LEU A 167 18.29 -16.98 -11.09
CA LEU A 167 19.17 -18.14 -11.20
C LEU A 167 19.69 -18.33 -12.64
N GLY A 168 18.81 -18.17 -13.63
CA GLY A 168 19.18 -18.20 -15.04
C GLY A 168 20.20 -17.11 -15.40
N ILE A 169 20.04 -15.90 -14.86
CA ILE A 169 20.98 -14.79 -15.05
C ILE A 169 22.36 -15.10 -14.46
N TYR A 170 22.42 -15.61 -13.23
CA TYR A 170 23.69 -16.00 -12.60
C TYR A 170 24.40 -17.09 -13.42
N ILE A 171 23.67 -18.12 -13.85
CA ILE A 171 24.22 -19.22 -14.65
C ILE A 171 24.72 -18.69 -16.00
N ALA A 172 23.94 -17.86 -16.69
CA ALA A 172 24.32 -17.29 -18.00
C ALA A 172 25.58 -16.43 -17.90
N ALA A 173 25.70 -15.60 -16.87
CA ALA A 173 26.89 -14.81 -16.64
C ALA A 173 28.11 -15.68 -16.30
N LEU A 174 27.97 -16.66 -15.40
CA LEU A 174 29.03 -17.62 -15.03
C LEU A 174 29.52 -18.42 -16.25
N ALA A 175 28.62 -18.86 -17.12
CA ALA A 175 28.97 -19.54 -18.36
C ALA A 175 29.77 -18.62 -19.30
N ARG A 176 29.47 -17.32 -19.29
CA ARG A 176 30.14 -16.32 -20.14
C ARG A 176 31.46 -15.81 -19.56
N LEU A 177 31.62 -15.80 -18.24
CA LEU A 177 32.88 -15.49 -17.56
C LEU A 177 34.01 -16.45 -17.95
N ARG A 178 33.70 -17.73 -18.19
CA ARG A 178 34.68 -18.69 -18.72
C ARG A 178 35.24 -18.29 -20.09
N LEU A 179 34.46 -17.59 -20.92
CA LEU A 179 34.92 -17.08 -22.21
C LEU A 179 35.81 -15.82 -22.05
N ILE A 180 35.62 -15.07 -20.97
CA ILE A 180 36.35 -13.82 -20.69
C ILE A 180 37.67 -14.08 -19.94
N ASP A 181 37.75 -15.16 -19.15
CA ASP A 181 38.97 -15.59 -18.44
C ASP A 181 40.18 -15.78 -19.39
N ALA A 182 39.92 -16.29 -20.60
CA ALA A 182 40.92 -16.43 -21.66
C ALA A 182 41.47 -15.08 -22.18
N PHE A 183 40.71 -14.00 -22.04
CA PHE A 183 41.11 -12.64 -22.43
C PHE A 183 41.77 -11.85 -21.29
N LEU A 184 41.40 -12.13 -20.04
CA LEU A 184 41.88 -11.38 -18.86
C LEU A 184 43.20 -11.92 -18.29
N THR A 185 43.61 -13.12 -18.67
CA THR A 185 44.88 -13.73 -18.24
C THR A 185 46.11 -12.89 -18.66
N ASP A 186 45.99 -12.06 -19.70
CA ASP A 186 47.11 -11.31 -20.29
C ASP A 186 47.35 -9.91 -19.67
N ARG A 187 46.53 -9.45 -18.72
CA ARG A 187 46.65 -8.06 -18.22
C ARG A 187 46.14 -7.84 -16.79
N THR A 188 47.09 -7.79 -15.84
CA THR A 188 47.04 -7.18 -14.46
C THR A 188 46.32 -7.93 -13.31
N SER A 189 46.88 -7.83 -12.10
CA SER A 189 46.32 -8.40 -10.84
C SER A 189 44.90 -7.93 -10.50
N TYR A 190 44.48 -6.77 -11.02
CA TYR A 190 43.14 -6.22 -10.80
C TYR A 190 42.06 -7.02 -11.52
N ALA A 191 42.35 -7.58 -12.71
CA ALA A 191 41.38 -8.37 -13.46
C ALA A 191 41.02 -9.68 -12.73
N ALA A 192 42.03 -10.36 -12.16
CA ALA A 192 41.83 -11.56 -11.36
C ALA A 192 41.00 -11.29 -10.09
N LEU A 193 41.25 -10.16 -9.41
CA LEU A 193 40.47 -9.74 -8.25
C LEU A 193 39.01 -9.44 -8.61
N LEU A 194 38.77 -8.72 -9.71
CA LEU A 194 37.41 -8.43 -10.17
C LEU A 194 36.65 -9.70 -10.52
N LEU A 195 37.28 -10.64 -11.21
CA LEU A 195 36.69 -11.93 -11.56
C LEU A 195 36.40 -12.77 -10.30
N ALA A 196 37.32 -12.82 -9.34
CA ALA A 196 37.11 -13.51 -8.06
C ALA A 196 35.95 -12.91 -7.27
N VAL A 197 35.86 -11.57 -7.18
CA VAL A 197 34.73 -10.88 -6.53
C VAL A 197 33.42 -11.19 -7.24
N LEU A 198 33.41 -11.20 -8.57
CA LEU A 198 32.21 -11.48 -9.35
C LEU A 198 31.73 -12.93 -9.18
N ILE A 199 32.64 -13.91 -9.15
CA ILE A 199 32.32 -15.31 -8.85
C ILE A 199 31.81 -15.47 -7.42
N ALA A 200 32.46 -14.82 -6.44
CA ALA A 200 32.05 -14.89 -5.04
C ALA A 200 30.65 -14.32 -4.84
N THR A 201 30.37 -13.14 -5.43
CA THR A 201 29.04 -12.52 -5.37
C THR A 201 27.98 -13.34 -6.12
N ALA A 202 28.31 -13.96 -7.27
CA ALA A 202 27.42 -14.89 -7.96
C ALA A 202 27.09 -16.11 -7.07
N THR A 203 28.09 -16.69 -6.41
CA THR A 203 27.93 -17.88 -5.57
C THR A 203 27.03 -17.61 -4.38
N VAL A 204 27.24 -16.47 -3.70
CA VAL A 204 26.38 -16.02 -2.61
C VAL A 204 24.96 -15.76 -3.12
N GLY A 205 24.81 -15.08 -4.26
CA GLY A 205 23.53 -14.81 -4.90
C GLY A 205 22.75 -16.09 -5.22
N VAL A 206 23.39 -17.06 -5.87
CA VAL A 206 22.79 -18.37 -6.19
C VAL A 206 22.32 -19.08 -4.93
N ALA A 207 23.16 -19.14 -3.88
CA ALA A 207 22.79 -19.78 -2.61
C ALA A 207 21.55 -19.12 -1.97
N VAL A 208 21.51 -17.78 -1.94
CA VAL A 208 20.37 -17.02 -1.42
C VAL A 208 19.11 -17.26 -2.24
N ARG A 209 19.20 -17.25 -3.57
CA ARG A 209 18.05 -17.48 -4.47
C ARG A 209 17.51 -18.91 -4.35
N LEU A 210 18.38 -19.91 -4.24
CA LEU A 210 17.98 -21.30 -3.98
C LEU A 210 17.27 -21.43 -2.63
N TYR A 211 17.77 -20.76 -1.59
CA TYR A 211 17.12 -20.72 -0.29
C TYR A 211 15.70 -20.10 -0.38
N LEU A 212 15.58 -18.94 -1.02
CA LEU A 212 14.30 -18.24 -1.18
C LEU A 212 13.31 -19.05 -2.03
N LEU A 213 13.79 -19.68 -3.11
CA LEU A 213 13.00 -20.56 -3.96
C LEU A 213 12.48 -21.77 -3.19
N ALA A 214 13.35 -22.45 -2.43
CA ALA A 214 12.95 -23.56 -1.58
C ALA A 214 11.92 -23.12 -0.53
N ALA A 215 12.15 -22.00 0.15
CA ALA A 215 11.22 -21.45 1.14
C ALA A 215 9.85 -21.10 0.53
N ALA A 216 9.82 -20.63 -0.73
CA ALA A 216 8.59 -20.38 -1.47
C ALA A 216 7.85 -21.67 -1.86
N ILE A 217 8.56 -22.67 -2.39
CA ILE A 217 8.01 -23.97 -2.81
C ILE A 217 7.43 -24.74 -1.62
N PHE A 218 8.18 -24.85 -0.53
CA PHE A 218 7.73 -25.56 0.69
C PHE A 218 6.74 -24.74 1.52
N GLY A 219 6.40 -23.53 1.07
CA GLY A 219 5.33 -22.75 1.65
C GLY A 219 5.63 -22.22 3.05
N TYR A 220 6.89 -21.87 3.32
CA TYR A 220 7.33 -21.34 4.60
C TYR A 220 6.48 -20.13 5.03
N ARG A 221 5.90 -20.19 6.23
CA ARG A 221 4.96 -19.17 6.73
C ARG A 221 5.60 -17.81 7.01
N GLY A 222 6.93 -17.77 7.21
CA GLY A 222 7.68 -16.55 7.49
C GLY A 222 8.44 -15.98 6.29
N LEU A 223 8.14 -16.42 5.06
CA LEU A 223 8.91 -16.09 3.85
C LEU A 223 9.07 -14.58 3.66
N ALA A 224 7.97 -13.82 3.72
CA ALA A 224 8.03 -12.37 3.47
C ALA A 224 8.85 -11.66 4.55
N ARG A 225 8.64 -11.99 5.82
CA ARG A 225 9.41 -11.43 6.94
C ARG A 225 10.90 -11.73 6.80
N GLN A 226 11.25 -12.94 6.41
CA GLN A 226 12.65 -13.33 6.24
C GLN A 226 13.29 -12.67 5.03
N PHE A 227 12.58 -12.61 3.89
CA PHE A 227 13.02 -11.87 2.72
C PHE A 227 13.25 -10.39 3.07
N LEU A 228 12.32 -9.74 3.76
CA LEU A 228 12.45 -8.33 4.17
C LEU A 228 13.64 -8.08 5.11
N ARG A 229 14.01 -9.07 5.94
CA ARG A 229 15.24 -9.00 6.76
C ARG A 229 16.50 -9.12 5.92
N LEU A 230 16.49 -9.96 4.89
CA LEU A 230 17.63 -10.14 3.98
C LEU A 230 17.72 -9.04 2.92
N PHE A 231 16.61 -8.37 2.61
CA PHE A 231 16.48 -7.39 1.54
C PHE A 231 17.56 -6.30 1.54
N PRO A 232 17.95 -5.67 2.67
CA PRO A 232 19.02 -4.66 2.66
C PRO A 232 20.38 -5.19 2.18
N ALA A 233 20.66 -6.48 2.36
CA ALA A 233 21.87 -7.13 1.90
C ALA A 233 21.75 -7.66 0.46
N ILE A 234 20.56 -8.13 0.08
CA ILE A 234 20.27 -8.65 -1.27
C ILE A 234 20.18 -7.53 -2.29
N PHE A 235 19.58 -6.39 -1.93
CA PHE A 235 19.36 -5.25 -2.82
C PHE A 235 20.62 -4.79 -3.58
N PRO A 236 21.76 -4.47 -2.94
CA PRO A 236 22.96 -4.04 -3.66
C PRO A 236 23.54 -5.16 -4.55
N LEU A 237 23.36 -6.42 -4.14
CA LEU A 237 23.77 -7.57 -4.94
C LEU A 237 22.93 -7.67 -6.22
N ASP A 238 21.61 -7.50 -6.12
CA ASP A 238 20.70 -7.50 -7.26
C ASP A 238 20.98 -6.33 -8.20
N GLU A 239 21.28 -5.17 -7.64
CA GLU A 239 21.57 -3.94 -8.39
C GLU A 239 22.87 -4.08 -9.19
N ALA A 240 23.90 -4.68 -8.60
CA ALA A 240 25.13 -5.03 -9.31
C ALA A 240 24.86 -6.03 -10.46
N TRP A 241 23.99 -7.01 -10.22
CA TRP A 241 23.67 -8.07 -11.18
C TRP A 241 22.63 -7.68 -12.23
N ALA A 242 21.91 -6.56 -12.03
CA ALA A 242 21.04 -5.97 -13.03
C ALA A 242 21.80 -5.53 -14.29
N LEU A 243 23.12 -5.31 -14.19
CA LEU A 243 24.01 -5.00 -15.32
C LEU A 243 24.44 -6.23 -16.13
N SER A 244 24.11 -7.46 -15.68
CA SER A 244 24.45 -8.68 -16.41
C SER A 244 24.00 -8.74 -17.88
N PRO A 245 22.90 -8.09 -18.34
CA PRO A 245 22.55 -8.08 -19.76
C PRO A 245 23.63 -7.45 -20.64
N PHE A 246 24.51 -6.59 -20.11
CA PHE A 246 25.65 -6.05 -20.86
C PHE A 246 26.64 -7.12 -21.30
N LEU A 247 26.68 -8.27 -20.62
CA LEU A 247 27.45 -9.43 -21.07
C LEU A 247 26.89 -10.03 -22.37
N LEU A 248 25.68 -9.66 -22.78
CA LEU A 248 25.00 -10.10 -23.99
C LEU A 248 24.93 -9.02 -25.07
N LEU A 249 25.61 -7.87 -24.88
CA LEU A 249 25.54 -6.71 -25.78
C LEU A 249 25.82 -7.05 -27.24
N ASP A 250 26.74 -7.98 -27.46
CA ASP A 250 27.16 -8.47 -28.78
C ASP A 250 26.10 -9.31 -29.51
N ARG A 251 25.10 -9.84 -28.79
CA ARG A 251 24.07 -10.73 -29.34
C ARG A 251 22.72 -10.06 -29.55
N ILE A 252 22.29 -9.26 -28.56
CA ILE A 252 20.91 -8.76 -28.49
C ILE A 252 20.78 -7.26 -28.77
N GLY A 253 21.91 -6.56 -28.92
CA GLY A 253 21.95 -5.13 -29.21
C GLY A 253 21.65 -4.24 -28.00
N ILE A 254 22.06 -2.97 -28.11
CA ILE A 254 21.99 -1.99 -27.01
C ILE A 254 20.57 -1.77 -26.50
N GLY A 255 19.57 -1.69 -27.40
CA GLY A 255 18.19 -1.41 -27.01
C GLY A 255 17.61 -2.46 -26.05
N LEU A 256 17.79 -3.75 -26.36
CA LEU A 256 17.29 -4.83 -25.52
C LEU A 256 18.06 -4.93 -24.20
N VAL A 257 19.38 -4.73 -24.23
CA VAL A 257 20.21 -4.70 -23.01
C VAL A 257 19.71 -3.63 -22.04
N MET A 258 19.47 -2.41 -22.53
CA MET A 258 18.96 -1.32 -21.70
C MET A 258 17.58 -1.63 -21.13
N ALA A 259 16.66 -2.18 -21.94
CA ALA A 259 15.33 -2.57 -21.49
C ALA A 259 15.38 -3.66 -20.42
N MET A 260 16.20 -4.70 -20.63
CA MET A 260 16.40 -5.78 -19.64
C MET A 260 17.02 -5.25 -18.36
N THR A 261 18.02 -4.38 -18.46
CA THR A 261 18.68 -3.77 -17.29
C THR A 261 17.69 -2.94 -16.48
N ALA A 262 16.87 -2.11 -17.14
CA ALA A 262 15.83 -1.33 -16.50
C ALA A 262 14.79 -2.21 -15.79
N ALA A 263 14.36 -3.32 -16.43
CA ALA A 263 13.46 -4.28 -15.81
C ALA A 263 14.09 -4.94 -14.57
N LEU A 264 15.36 -5.35 -14.65
CA LEU A 264 16.07 -5.98 -13.53
C LEU A 264 16.30 -5.03 -12.35
N LEU A 265 16.53 -3.74 -12.60
CA LEU A 265 16.62 -2.72 -11.54
C LEU A 265 15.29 -2.55 -10.79
N PHE A 266 14.15 -2.76 -11.46
CA PHE A 266 12.82 -2.65 -10.84
C PHE A 266 12.39 -3.93 -10.11
N LEU A 267 12.97 -5.08 -10.45
CA LEU A 267 12.55 -6.38 -9.92
C LEU A 267 12.60 -6.51 -8.38
N PRO A 268 13.64 -6.02 -7.67
CA PRO A 268 13.69 -6.11 -6.20
C PRO A 268 12.48 -5.45 -5.51
N PHE A 269 11.99 -4.34 -6.07
CA PHE A 269 10.79 -3.65 -5.57
C PHE A 269 9.51 -4.43 -5.87
N SER A 270 9.47 -5.12 -7.02
CA SER A 270 8.38 -6.00 -7.41
C SER A 270 8.28 -7.21 -6.47
N GLU A 271 9.40 -7.89 -6.19
CA GLU A 271 9.46 -9.02 -5.25
C GLU A 271 8.94 -8.65 -3.86
N ARG A 272 9.39 -7.50 -3.35
CA ARG A 272 8.95 -6.94 -2.08
C ARG A 272 7.43 -6.73 -2.07
N SER A 273 6.90 -6.13 -3.12
CA SER A 273 5.47 -5.84 -3.25
C SER A 273 4.63 -7.12 -3.33
N ILE A 274 5.05 -8.11 -4.12
CA ILE A 274 4.37 -9.39 -4.31
C ILE A 274 4.25 -10.16 -2.99
N LEU A 275 5.33 -10.23 -2.21
CA LEU A 275 5.33 -10.93 -0.92
C LEU A 275 4.39 -10.26 0.09
N LEU A 276 4.38 -8.93 0.14
CA LEU A 276 3.46 -8.16 0.99
C LEU A 276 1.99 -8.34 0.57
N MET A 277 1.71 -8.35 -0.73
CA MET A 277 0.37 -8.65 -1.27
C MET A 277 -0.08 -10.06 -0.89
N GLY A 278 0.81 -11.05 -0.99
CA GLY A 278 0.53 -12.44 -0.64
C GLY A 278 0.23 -12.65 0.84
N GLU A 279 0.95 -11.97 1.74
CA GLU A 279 0.65 -12.00 3.18
C GLU A 279 -0.67 -11.30 3.53
N ARG A 280 -1.09 -10.27 2.78
CA ARG A 280 -2.40 -9.65 3.00
C ARG A 280 -3.55 -10.49 2.49
N GLY A 281 -3.42 -11.07 1.28
CA GLY A 281 -4.39 -12.04 0.76
C GLY A 281 -4.59 -13.22 1.71
N ALA A 282 -3.52 -13.63 2.39
CA ALA A 282 -3.56 -14.65 3.42
C ALA A 282 -4.52 -14.37 4.58
N GLN A 283 -4.44 -13.17 5.14
CA GLN A 283 -5.20 -12.75 6.31
C GLN A 283 -6.68 -12.57 5.98
N SER A 284 -7.00 -12.19 4.73
CA SER A 284 -8.39 -12.09 4.27
C SER A 284 -9.08 -13.45 4.17
N THR A 285 -8.35 -14.52 3.79
CA THR A 285 -8.95 -15.86 3.66
C THR A 285 -9.19 -16.56 5.00
N SER A 286 -8.46 -16.24 6.07
CA SER A 286 -8.64 -16.90 7.38
C SER A 286 -9.69 -16.25 8.29
N ARG A 287 -10.36 -15.18 7.84
CA ARG A 287 -11.47 -14.53 8.54
C ARG A 287 -12.85 -15.01 8.08
N PHE A 288 -12.88 -16.03 7.23
CA PHE A 288 -14.05 -16.79 6.82
C PHE A 288 -13.87 -18.24 7.28
#